data_AF-A0A1L9NSC5-F1
#
_entry.id   AF-A0A1L9NSC5-F1
#
_cell.length_a   1.000
_cell.length_b   1.000
_cell.length_c   1.000
_cell.angle_alpha   90.00
_cell.angle_beta   90.00
_cell.angle_gamma   90.00
#
_symmetry.space_group_name_H-M   'P 1'
#
loop_
_entity.id
_entity.type
_entity.pdbx_description
1 polymer ?
#
loop_
_entity_poly.entity_id
_entity_poly.type
_entity_poly.pdbx_seq_one_letter_code
_entity_poly.pdbx_strand_id
1 'polypeptide(L)'
;MKLIFALTAATLTFGAVTADAQVAPRTFMTPAVAQTGQWYIAPNGCSYTRTQAPGQSVIWMLIQNPHHIGGRNATAVCPRMLQG
;
A
#
# COMPACT_ATOMS: atom_id res chain seq x y z
N MET A 1 -63.93 32.48 -14.80
CA MET A 1 -62.67 33.07 -14.29
C MET A 1 -61.76 31.91 -13.89
N LYS A 2 -60.63 31.73 -14.59
CA LYS A 2 -59.82 30.50 -14.55
C LYS A 2 -58.49 30.84 -13.87
N LEU A 3 -58.32 30.44 -12.61
CA LEU A 3 -57.11 30.67 -11.83
C LEU A 3 -56.18 29.46 -12.03
N ILE A 4 -55.03 29.70 -12.67
CA ILE A 4 -53.97 28.70 -12.81
C ILE A 4 -52.85 29.12 -11.85
N PHE A 5 -52.77 28.44 -10.71
CA PHE A 5 -51.60 28.51 -9.82
C PHE A 5 -50.53 27.57 -10.39
N ALA A 6 -49.47 28.14 -10.98
CA ALA A 6 -48.30 27.37 -11.38
C ALA A 6 -47.36 27.22 -10.18
N LEU A 7 -47.33 26.03 -9.56
CA LEU A 7 -46.26 25.65 -8.64
C LEU A 7 -45.03 25.26 -9.47
N THR A 8 -43.99 26.10 -9.45
CA THR A 8 -42.67 25.72 -9.96
C THR A 8 -41.97 24.84 -8.94
N ALA A 9 -41.93 23.53 -9.20
CA ALA A 9 -41.14 22.58 -8.42
C ALA A 9 -39.65 22.74 -8.79
N ALA A 10 -38.83 23.21 -7.84
CA ALA A 10 -37.38 23.21 -7.99
C ALA A 10 -36.84 21.82 -7.64
N THR A 11 -36.37 21.09 -8.65
CA THR A 11 -35.70 19.79 -8.48
C THR A 11 -34.25 20.00 -8.07
N LEU A 12 -33.92 19.70 -6.81
CA LEU A 12 -32.54 19.64 -6.33
C LEU A 12 -31.93 18.29 -6.71
N THR A 13 -31.06 18.27 -7.70
CA THR A 13 -30.24 17.10 -8.02
C THR A 13 -29.04 17.06 -7.08
N PHE A 14 -29.06 16.15 -6.11
CA PHE A 14 -27.89 15.84 -5.29
C PHE A 14 -26.97 14.91 -6.09
N GLY A 15 -25.85 15.43 -6.58
CA GLY A 15 -24.80 14.61 -7.19
C GLY A 15 -24.15 13.72 -6.13
N ALA A 16 -24.16 12.41 -6.36
CA ALA A 16 -23.44 11.48 -5.50
C ALA A 16 -21.93 11.68 -5.67
N VAL A 17 -21.28 12.23 -4.64
CA VAL A 17 -19.82 12.26 -4.56
C VAL A 17 -19.33 10.91 -4.03
N THR A 18 -18.86 10.05 -4.92
CA THR A 18 -18.10 8.86 -4.51
C THR A 18 -16.67 9.32 -4.26
N ALA A 19 -16.28 9.45 -2.99
CA ALA A 19 -14.89 9.63 -2.61
C ALA A 19 -14.18 8.27 -2.68
N ASP A 20 -13.54 7.97 -3.80
CA ASP A 20 -12.63 6.84 -3.90
C ASP A 20 -11.32 7.22 -3.18
N ALA A 21 -11.14 6.70 -1.98
CA ALA A 21 -9.85 6.73 -1.32
C ALA A 21 -8.92 5.74 -2.05
N GLN A 22 -8.33 6.18 -3.16
CA GLN A 22 -7.27 5.44 -3.84
C GLN A 22 -6.04 5.44 -2.93
N VAL A 23 -5.95 4.48 -2.02
CA VAL A 23 -4.68 4.14 -1.39
C VAL A 23 -3.84 3.50 -2.49
N ALA A 24 -3.06 4.33 -3.20
CA ALA A 24 -2.07 3.85 -4.13
C ALA A 24 -1.19 2.82 -3.39
N PRO A 25 -1.05 1.57 -3.89
CA PRO A 25 -0.13 0.62 -3.31
C PRO A 25 1.25 1.27 -3.35
N ARG A 26 1.84 1.54 -2.19
CA ARG A 26 3.24 1.96 -2.13
C ARG A 26 4.07 0.74 -2.50
N THR A 27 4.39 0.58 -3.78
CA THR A 27 5.32 -0.43 -4.26
C THR A 27 6.71 0.01 -3.84
N PHE A 28 7.17 -0.51 -2.71
CA PHE A 28 8.54 -0.34 -2.29
C PHE A 28 9.37 -1.37 -3.08
N MET A 29 10.06 -0.93 -4.12
CA MET A 29 11.01 -1.79 -4.84
C MET A 29 12.20 -2.11 -3.94
N THR A 30 12.59 -3.38 -3.90
CA THR A 30 13.92 -3.74 -3.41
C THR A 30 14.99 -3.37 -4.45
N PRO A 31 16.13 -2.79 -4.02
CA PRO A 31 17.24 -2.54 -4.92
C PRO A 31 17.77 -3.87 -5.49
N ALA A 32 18.25 -3.86 -6.73
CA ALA A 32 18.74 -5.07 -7.42
C ALA A 32 19.81 -5.85 -6.63
N VAL A 33 20.57 -5.17 -5.77
CA VAL A 33 21.54 -5.77 -4.84
C VAL A 33 20.92 -6.74 -3.82
N ALA A 34 19.63 -6.58 -3.48
CA ALA A 34 18.95 -7.49 -2.56
C ALA A 34 18.70 -8.89 -3.18
N GLN A 35 18.70 -9.01 -4.52
CA GLN A 35 18.13 -10.15 -5.25
C GLN A 35 18.84 -11.50 -4.99
N THR A 36 20.09 -11.53 -4.50
CA THR A 36 20.87 -12.77 -4.37
C THR A 36 20.90 -13.35 -2.96
N GLY A 37 20.63 -12.56 -1.92
CA GLY A 37 20.68 -12.99 -0.51
C GLY A 37 19.35 -13.56 0.00
N GLN A 38 19.40 -14.30 1.12
CA GLN A 38 18.19 -14.67 1.89
C GLN A 38 17.67 -13.50 2.72
N TRP A 39 18.55 -12.57 3.10
CA TRP A 39 18.24 -11.42 3.95
C TRP A 39 18.65 -10.12 3.30
N TYR A 40 17.88 -9.07 3.56
CA TYR A 40 18.13 -7.73 3.08
C TYR A 40 17.87 -6.71 4.19
N ILE A 41 18.87 -5.88 4.49
CA ILE A 41 18.74 -4.73 5.39
C ILE A 41 18.65 -3.48 4.53
N ALA A 42 17.47 -2.86 4.50
CA ALA A 42 17.23 -1.67 3.74
C ALA A 42 17.92 -0.44 4.37
N PRO A 43 18.24 0.61 3.59
CA PRO A 43 18.84 1.83 4.13
C PRO A 43 18.00 2.53 5.21
N ASN A 44 16.68 2.33 5.21
CA ASN A 44 15.78 2.80 6.27
C ASN A 44 15.85 1.94 7.56
N GLY A 45 16.77 0.97 7.63
CA GLY A 45 17.00 0.07 8.74
C GLY A 45 15.94 -1.02 8.92
N CYS A 46 14.99 -1.17 7.99
CA CYS A 46 14.04 -2.29 7.99
C CYS A 46 14.71 -3.53 7.39
N SER A 47 14.47 -4.70 7.98
CA SER A 47 15.08 -5.95 7.56
C SER A 47 14.04 -6.91 6.99
N TYR A 48 14.42 -7.64 5.94
CA TYR A 48 13.51 -8.48 5.18
C TYR A 48 14.11 -9.86 4.90
N THR A 49 13.24 -10.87 4.81
CA THR A 49 13.58 -12.22 4.34
C THR A 49 13.00 -12.46 2.96
N ARG A 50 13.74 -13.15 2.12
CA ARG A 50 13.33 -13.48 0.74
C ARG A 50 12.34 -14.64 0.74
N THR A 51 11.27 -14.53 -0.03
CA THR A 51 10.33 -15.61 -0.32
C THR A 51 10.00 -15.64 -1.80
N GLN A 52 9.84 -16.83 -2.37
CA GLN A 52 9.46 -17.00 -3.78
C GLN A 52 8.68 -18.30 -3.92
N ALA A 53 7.44 -18.21 -4.40
CA ALA A 53 6.67 -19.38 -4.79
C ALA A 53 7.04 -19.81 -6.22
N PRO A 54 6.91 -21.11 -6.58
CA PRO A 54 7.12 -21.55 -7.95
C PRO A 54 6.26 -20.76 -8.95
N GLY A 55 6.90 -20.22 -9.99
CA GLY A 55 6.22 -19.42 -11.02
C GLY A 55 5.79 -18.00 -10.58
N GLN A 56 6.18 -17.55 -9.38
CA GLN A 56 5.90 -16.20 -8.88
C GLN A 56 7.19 -15.36 -8.77
N SER A 57 7.02 -14.04 -8.73
CA SER A 57 8.12 -13.12 -8.46
C SER A 57 8.62 -13.25 -7.02
N VAL A 58 9.83 -12.72 -6.78
CA VAL A 58 10.39 -12.65 -5.43
C VAL A 58 9.62 -11.62 -4.61
N ILE A 59 9.37 -11.98 -3.36
CA ILE A 59 8.74 -11.15 -2.34
C ILE A 59 9.70 -11.04 -1.15
N TRP A 60 9.69 -9.89 -0.49
CA TRP A 60 10.49 -9.63 0.70
C TRP A 60 9.58 -9.38 1.89
N MET A 61 9.65 -10.25 2.90
CA MET A 61 8.78 -10.21 4.08
C MET A 61 9.52 -9.58 5.25
N LEU A 62 8.87 -8.63 5.95
CA LEU A 62 9.45 -7.92 7.09
C LEU A 62 9.84 -8.89 8.23
N ILE A 63 11.06 -8.75 8.73
CA ILE A 63 11.54 -9.41 9.95
C ILE A 63 11.35 -8.44 11.11
N GLN A 64 10.55 -8.84 12.11
CA GLN A 64 10.24 -7.95 13.24
C GLN A 64 11.43 -7.70 14.17
N ASN A 65 12.23 -8.73 14.43
CA ASN A 65 13.39 -8.67 15.32
C ASN A 65 14.63 -9.32 14.65
N PRO A 66 15.36 -8.57 13.82
CA PRO A 66 16.46 -9.06 12.99
C PRO A 66 17.84 -9.04 13.68
N HIS A 67 17.93 -9.15 15.01
CA HIS A 67 19.23 -9.09 15.70
C HIS A 67 20.24 -10.14 15.22
N HIS A 68 19.78 -11.32 14.79
CA HIS A 68 20.63 -12.41 14.26
C HIS A 68 21.31 -12.09 12.91
N ILE A 69 20.87 -11.03 12.21
CA ILE A 69 21.48 -10.55 10.96
C ILE A 69 22.11 -9.16 11.12
N GLY A 70 22.24 -8.65 12.35
CA GLY A 70 22.77 -7.32 12.63
C GLY A 70 21.79 -6.17 12.38
N GLY A 71 20.49 -6.47 12.19
CA GLY A 71 19.46 -5.46 12.00
C GLY A 71 18.90 -4.90 13.31
N ARG A 72 18.13 -3.81 13.20
CA ARG A 72 17.35 -3.22 14.30
C ARG A 72 15.89 -3.70 14.27
N ASN A 73 15.20 -3.61 15.40
CA ASN A 73 13.77 -3.92 15.49
C ASN A 73 12.95 -3.11 14.48
N ALA A 74 11.96 -3.77 13.88
CA ALA A 74 11.02 -3.13 12.98
C ALA A 74 10.19 -2.07 13.73
N THR A 75 9.82 -1.01 13.02
CA THR A 75 8.99 0.08 13.52
C THR A 75 7.76 0.25 12.62
N ALA A 76 6.81 1.08 13.03
CA ALA A 76 5.59 1.35 12.26
C ALA A 76 5.85 1.90 10.84
N VAL A 77 7.04 2.45 10.57
CA VAL A 77 7.41 2.94 9.24
C VAL A 77 7.86 1.83 8.29
N CYS A 78 8.13 0.61 8.80
CA CYS A 78 8.57 -0.51 7.97
C CYS A 78 7.40 -1.13 7.22
N PRO A 79 7.43 -1.15 5.87
CA PRO A 79 6.46 -1.91 5.10
C PRO A 79 6.54 -3.40 5.47
N ARG A 80 5.39 -4.06 5.52
CA ARG A 80 5.30 -5.51 5.82
C ARG A 80 5.87 -6.37 4.69
N MET A 81 5.81 -5.86 3.47
CA MET A 81 6.19 -6.57 2.26
C MET A 81 6.79 -5.59 1.25
N LEU A 82 7.83 -6.05 0.54
CA LEU A 82 8.38 -5.38 -0.65
C LEU A 82 8.25 -6.34 -1.84
N GLN A 83 8.02 -5.79 -3.03
CA GLN A 83 8.03 -6.56 -4.28
C GLN A 83 9.41 -6.45 -4.91
N GLY A 84 9.93 -7.60 -5.38
CA GLY A 84 11.20 -7.70 -6.10
C GLY A 84 11.07 -7.51 -7.59
#